data_AF-A0A4S2JFU1-F1
#
_entry.id   AF-A0A4S2JFU1-F1
#
_cell.length_a   1.000
_cell.length_b   1.000
_cell.length_c   1.000
_cell.angle_alpha   90.00
_cell.angle_beta   90.00
_cell.angle_gamma   90.00
#
_symmetry.space_group_name_H-M   'P 1'
#
loop_
_entity.id
_entity.type
_entity.pdbx_description
1 polymer ?
#
loop_
_entity_poly.entity_id
_entity_poly.type
_entity_poly.pdbx_seq_one_letter_code
_entity_poly.pdbx_strand_id
1 'polypeptide(L)'
;EYVKCTEPIAEALDTLQGEVNVSYGYLLPTIISTKNKLQKVINANLIYCTALVNLLITSLERRFSNLFKVIEEGKQAAVAAATHPKFKIRWLKCLSKTAQDNAMAAIKNGIATCHHVPSQNLMEMDISNDGFDFENENEGESNIQTLGITECEIEFQ
;
A
#
# COMPACT_ATOMS: atom_id res chain seq x y z
N GLU A 1 24.60 -13.88 15.01
CA GLU A 1 24.46 -12.97 13.84
C GLU A 1 23.42 -13.44 12.85
N TYR A 2 23.48 -14.68 12.37
CA TYR A 2 22.55 -15.21 11.35
C TYR A 2 21.07 -14.94 11.64
N VAL A 3 20.58 -15.33 12.83
CA VAL A 3 19.17 -15.12 13.23
C VAL A 3 18.76 -13.66 13.10
N LYS A 4 19.59 -12.73 13.60
CA LYS A 4 19.36 -11.27 13.49
C LYS A 4 19.37 -10.77 12.03
N CYS A 5 20.14 -11.42 11.16
CA CYS A 5 20.22 -11.06 9.74
C CYS A 5 19.00 -11.52 8.94
N THR A 6 18.41 -12.65 9.33
CA THR A 6 17.24 -13.22 8.66
C THR A 6 15.91 -12.84 9.29
N GLU A 7 15.91 -12.36 10.54
CA GLU A 7 14.73 -11.89 11.28
C GLU A 7 13.86 -10.90 10.48
N PRO A 8 14.38 -9.84 9.81
CA PRO A 8 13.54 -8.95 9.01
C PRO A 8 12.78 -9.62 7.87
N ILE A 9 13.33 -10.71 7.31
CA ILE A 9 12.67 -11.50 6.27
C ILE A 9 11.59 -12.37 6.90
N ALA A 10 11.87 -13.03 8.02
CA ALA A 10 10.90 -13.85 8.74
C ALA A 10 9.68 -13.03 9.17
N GLU A 11 9.88 -11.87 9.81
CA GLU A 11 8.79 -10.96 10.21
C GLU A 11 7.94 -10.50 9.00
N ALA A 12 8.58 -10.30 7.86
CA ALA A 12 7.90 -9.90 6.63
C ALA A 12 7.03 -11.03 6.09
N LEU A 13 7.52 -12.26 6.15
CA LEU A 13 6.76 -13.45 5.79
C LEU A 13 5.58 -13.62 6.73
N ASP A 14 5.77 -13.54 8.05
CA ASP A 14 4.68 -13.62 9.03
C ASP A 14 3.61 -12.55 8.78
N THR A 15 4.02 -11.33 8.41
CA THR A 15 3.09 -10.23 8.08
C THR A 15 2.32 -10.51 6.78
N LEU A 16 2.97 -11.03 5.75
CA LEU A 16 2.36 -11.23 4.43
C LEU A 16 1.63 -12.58 4.30
N GLN A 17 1.97 -13.55 5.14
CA GLN A 17 1.37 -14.88 5.19
C GLN A 17 0.33 -15.01 6.31
N GLY A 18 0.19 -14.00 7.16
CA GLY A 18 -0.72 -14.01 8.30
C GLY A 18 -2.18 -14.28 7.92
N GLU A 19 -2.87 -15.04 8.77
CA GLU A 19 -4.14 -15.69 8.46
C GLU A 19 -5.39 -14.78 8.51
N VAL A 20 -5.29 -13.55 9.03
CA VAL A 20 -6.45 -12.64 9.19
C VAL A 20 -6.23 -11.30 8.48
N ASN A 21 -7.02 -11.04 7.44
CA ASN A 21 -7.20 -9.74 6.77
C ASN A 21 -5.94 -9.08 6.18
N VAL A 22 -4.98 -9.87 5.67
CA VAL A 22 -3.87 -9.33 4.88
C VAL A 22 -4.39 -8.94 3.49
N SER A 23 -4.47 -7.63 3.24
CA SER A 23 -4.80 -7.08 1.93
C SER A 23 -3.55 -6.73 1.13
N TYR A 24 -3.69 -6.54 -0.18
CA TYR A 24 -2.60 -6.12 -1.06
C TYR A 24 -1.94 -4.79 -0.62
N GLY A 25 -2.66 -3.96 0.15
CA GLY A 25 -2.13 -2.72 0.72
C GLY A 25 -1.02 -2.92 1.76
N TYR A 26 -0.82 -4.15 2.28
CA TYR A 26 0.30 -4.48 3.15
C TYR A 26 1.59 -4.78 2.39
N LEU A 27 1.52 -5.18 1.11
CA LEU A 27 2.67 -5.66 0.37
C LEU A 27 3.78 -4.62 0.28
N LEU A 28 3.48 -3.46 -0.32
CA LEU A 28 4.47 -2.42 -0.55
C LEU A 28 5.08 -1.85 0.75
N PRO A 29 4.27 -1.48 1.77
CA PRO A 29 4.81 -1.02 3.06
C PRO A 29 5.69 -2.07 3.75
N THR A 30 5.32 -3.36 3.67
CA THR A 30 6.08 -4.44 4.31
C THR A 30 7.44 -4.60 3.63
N ILE A 31 7.49 -4.70 2.30
CA ILE A 31 8.76 -4.85 1.57
C ILE A 31 9.69 -3.65 1.78
N ILE A 32 9.17 -2.42 1.81
CA ILE A 32 9.95 -1.22 2.16
C ILE A 32 10.50 -1.32 3.58
N SER A 33 9.66 -1.71 4.54
CA SER A 33 10.05 -1.88 5.95
C SER A 33 11.15 -2.92 6.10
N THR A 34 11.02 -4.08 5.44
CA THR A 34 12.01 -5.16 5.43
C THR A 34 13.37 -4.68 4.94
N LYS A 35 13.40 -3.95 3.81
CA LYS A 35 14.64 -3.36 3.29
C LYS A 35 15.28 -2.42 4.30
N ASN A 36 14.50 -1.51 4.87
CA ASN A 36 15.00 -0.55 5.86
C ASN A 36 15.53 -1.25 7.12
N LYS A 37 14.89 -2.33 7.56
CA LYS A 37 15.36 -3.17 8.69
C LYS A 37 16.68 -3.87 8.35
N LEU A 38 16.81 -4.47 7.17
CA LEU A 38 18.08 -5.09 6.73
C LEU A 38 19.21 -4.06 6.64
N GLN A 39 18.91 -2.84 6.15
CA GLN A 39 19.88 -1.73 6.14
C GLN A 39 20.27 -1.26 7.54
N LYS A 40 19.43 -1.43 8.56
CA LYS A 40 19.83 -1.20 9.95
C LYS A 40 20.71 -2.32 10.48
N VAL A 41 20.43 -3.57 10.09
CA VAL A 41 21.23 -4.73 10.52
C VAL A 41 22.65 -4.67 9.96
N ILE A 42 22.83 -4.25 8.71
CA ILE A 42 24.18 -4.10 8.12
C ILE A 42 25.00 -3.02 8.83
N ASN A 43 24.36 -1.95 9.31
CA ASN A 43 25.02 -0.86 10.05
C ASN A 43 25.42 -1.26 11.47
N ALA A 44 25.07 -2.45 11.94
CA ALA A 44 25.33 -2.92 13.31
C ALA A 44 26.69 -3.62 13.50
N ASN A 45 27.67 -3.39 12.62
CA ASN A 45 29.03 -3.97 12.66
C ASN A 45 29.03 -5.51 12.77
N LEU A 46 28.54 -6.19 11.73
CA LEU A 46 28.55 -7.65 11.63
C LEU A 46 29.96 -8.18 11.34
N ILE A 47 30.34 -9.30 11.99
CA ILE A 47 31.67 -9.91 11.81
C ILE A 47 31.64 -10.95 10.69
N TYR A 48 30.58 -11.77 10.60
CA TYR A 48 30.51 -12.91 9.68
C TYR A 48 29.39 -12.76 8.63
N CYS A 49 28.25 -12.18 9.02
CA CYS A 49 27.05 -12.18 8.16
C CYS A 49 26.89 -10.98 7.22
N THR A 50 27.89 -10.11 7.08
CA THR A 50 27.81 -8.91 6.20
C THR A 50 27.48 -9.28 4.75
N ALA A 51 28.13 -10.32 4.20
CA ALA A 51 27.87 -10.79 2.85
C ALA A 51 26.43 -11.31 2.69
N LEU A 52 25.90 -12.00 3.70
CA LEU A 52 24.52 -12.49 3.71
C LEU A 52 23.52 -11.33 3.68
N VAL A 53 23.69 -10.31 4.53
CA VAL A 53 22.77 -9.17 4.57
C VAL A 53 22.78 -8.39 3.27
N ASN A 54 23.97 -8.16 2.68
CA ASN A 54 24.09 -7.56 1.35
C ASN A 54 23.33 -8.37 0.29
N LEU A 55 23.51 -9.70 0.28
CA LEU A 55 22.81 -10.59 -0.64
C LEU A 55 21.29 -10.52 -0.45
N LEU A 56 20.80 -10.48 0.80
CA LEU A 56 19.38 -10.34 1.12
C LEU A 56 18.82 -9.01 0.61
N ILE A 57 19.53 -7.89 0.82
CA ILE A 57 19.11 -6.57 0.31
C ILE A 57 19.05 -6.59 -1.23
N THR A 58 20.13 -7.01 -1.90
CA THR A 58 20.20 -7.01 -3.36
C THR A 58 19.17 -7.97 -3.98
N SER A 59 18.96 -9.15 -3.39
CA SER A 59 17.95 -10.09 -3.87
C SER A 59 16.53 -9.57 -3.67
N LEU A 60 16.25 -8.88 -2.56
CA LEU A 60 14.97 -8.23 -2.29
C LEU A 60 14.70 -7.11 -3.30
N GLU A 61 15.67 -6.23 -3.52
CA GLU A 61 15.58 -5.14 -4.50
C GLU A 61 15.39 -5.66 -5.93
N ARG A 62 16.11 -6.72 -6.30
CA ARG A 62 15.98 -7.35 -7.63
C ARG A 62 14.59 -7.95 -7.82
N ARG A 63 14.13 -8.75 -6.84
CA ARG A 63 12.83 -9.45 -6.91
C ARG A 63 11.65 -8.48 -6.93
N PHE A 64 11.71 -7.41 -6.15
CA PHE A 64 10.62 -6.45 -6.00
C PHE A 64 10.94 -5.09 -6.64
N SER A 65 11.74 -5.10 -7.70
CA SER A 65 12.20 -3.87 -8.36
C SER A 65 11.05 -3.01 -8.88
N ASN A 66 9.99 -3.64 -9.41
CA ASN A 66 8.79 -2.96 -9.88
C ASN A 66 8.02 -2.26 -8.74
N LEU A 67 7.97 -2.87 -7.56
CA LEU A 67 7.38 -2.26 -6.35
C LEU A 67 8.20 -1.06 -5.88
N PHE A 68 9.53 -1.18 -5.79
CA PHE A 68 10.38 -0.06 -5.36
C PHE A 68 10.39 1.11 -6.35
N LYS A 69 10.24 0.83 -7.65
CA LYS A 69 10.17 1.86 -8.70
C LYS A 69 8.75 2.34 -8.98
N VAL A 70 7.75 1.68 -8.40
CA VAL A 70 6.32 1.93 -8.60
C VAL A 70 5.95 1.93 -10.09
N ILE A 71 6.37 0.89 -10.78
CA ILE A 71 6.04 0.62 -12.20
C ILE A 71 5.22 -0.67 -12.28
N GLU A 72 4.51 -0.88 -13.38
CA GLU A 72 3.70 -2.09 -13.61
C GLU A 72 2.82 -2.46 -12.40
N GLU A 73 3.01 -3.64 -11.80
CA GLU A 73 2.28 -4.12 -10.62
C GLU A 73 2.52 -3.26 -9.35
N GLY A 74 3.65 -2.54 -9.32
CA GLY A 74 3.99 -1.60 -8.26
C GLY A 74 3.01 -0.42 -8.18
N LYS A 75 2.41 -0.02 -9.32
CA LYS A 75 1.37 1.03 -9.33
C LYS A 75 0.12 0.59 -8.57
N GLN A 76 -0.32 -0.65 -8.76
CA GLN A 76 -1.47 -1.20 -8.04
C GLN A 76 -1.17 -1.38 -6.55
N ALA A 77 0.05 -1.81 -6.22
CA ALA A 77 0.48 -1.93 -4.83
C ALA A 77 0.55 -0.56 -4.13
N ALA A 78 0.97 0.48 -4.84
CA ALA A 78 0.97 1.86 -4.36
C ALA A 78 -0.44 2.38 -4.07
N VAL A 79 -1.40 2.17 -4.98
CA VAL A 79 -2.80 2.54 -4.76
C VAL A 79 -3.38 1.78 -3.56
N ALA A 80 -3.23 0.46 -3.52
CA ALA A 80 -3.72 -0.35 -2.41
C ALA A 80 -3.13 0.06 -1.05
N ALA A 81 -1.83 0.36 -1.00
CA ALA A 81 -1.16 0.81 0.21
C ALA A 81 -1.63 2.22 0.65
N ALA A 82 -1.91 3.10 -0.32
CA ALA A 82 -2.42 4.45 -0.05
C ALA A 82 -3.84 4.44 0.51
N THR A 83 -4.69 3.53 0.02
CA THR A 83 -6.08 3.38 0.48
C THR A 83 -6.18 2.67 1.84
N HIS A 84 -5.12 1.97 2.26
CA HIS A 84 -5.14 1.25 3.53
C HIS A 84 -4.98 2.23 4.73
N PRO A 85 -5.93 2.26 5.70
CA PRO A 85 -6.01 3.30 6.73
C PRO A 85 -4.79 3.32 7.68
N LYS A 86 -4.14 2.17 7.89
CA LYS A 86 -2.93 2.04 8.72
C LYS A 86 -1.71 2.75 8.13
N PHE A 87 -1.58 2.76 6.79
CA PHE A 87 -0.36 3.22 6.11
C PHE A 87 -0.55 4.59 5.48
N LYS A 88 -1.71 4.81 4.83
CA LYS A 88 -1.97 6.01 4.04
C LYS A 88 -0.78 6.26 3.10
N ILE A 89 -0.26 7.47 3.07
CA ILE A 89 0.90 7.86 2.24
C ILE A 89 2.25 7.86 2.99
N ARG A 90 2.31 7.35 4.23
CA ARG A 90 3.53 7.47 5.09
C ARG A 90 4.77 6.77 4.50
N TRP A 91 4.57 5.78 3.64
CA TRP A 91 5.64 5.00 3.00
C TRP A 91 6.30 5.73 1.81
N LEU A 92 5.69 6.78 1.25
CA LEU A 92 6.22 7.49 0.08
C LEU A 92 7.63 8.05 0.31
N LYS A 93 7.88 8.65 1.48
CA LYS A 93 9.18 9.24 1.83
C LYS A 93 10.33 8.22 1.88
N CYS A 94 10.02 6.93 1.91
CA CYS A 94 11.01 5.85 1.90
C CYS A 94 11.41 5.41 0.48
N LEU A 95 10.82 6.02 -0.56
CA LEU A 95 11.10 5.74 -1.97
C LEU A 95 11.95 6.84 -2.61
N SER A 96 12.53 6.52 -3.78
CA SER A 96 13.22 7.52 -4.61
C SER A 96 12.24 8.57 -5.14
N LYS A 97 12.74 9.76 -5.51
CA LYS A 97 11.89 10.85 -6.00
C LYS A 97 11.04 10.43 -7.20
N THR A 98 11.64 9.73 -8.17
CA THR A 98 10.92 9.18 -9.34
C THR A 98 9.82 8.21 -8.94
N ALA A 99 10.08 7.31 -7.98
CA ALA A 99 9.08 6.35 -7.52
C ALA A 99 7.94 7.04 -6.73
N GLN A 100 8.24 8.11 -6.00
CA GLN A 100 7.21 8.94 -5.36
C GLN A 100 6.30 9.60 -6.39
N ASP A 101 6.88 10.16 -7.46
CA ASP A 101 6.11 10.81 -8.51
C ASP A 101 5.23 9.79 -9.26
N ASN A 102 5.77 8.59 -9.55
CA ASN A 102 5.01 7.46 -10.10
C ASN A 102 3.85 7.02 -9.20
N ALA A 103 4.09 6.91 -7.89
CA ALA A 103 3.07 6.56 -6.91
C ALA A 103 1.96 7.61 -6.86
N MET A 104 2.32 8.89 -6.80
CA MET A 104 1.33 9.97 -6.78
C MET A 104 0.50 10.02 -8.06
N ALA A 105 1.11 9.77 -9.22
CA ALA A 105 0.39 9.64 -10.49
C ALA A 105 -0.60 8.46 -10.46
N ALA A 106 -0.15 7.28 -10.00
CA ALA A 106 -1.00 6.09 -9.90
C ALA A 106 -2.20 6.32 -8.96
N ILE A 107 -1.97 6.94 -7.79
CA ILE A 107 -3.02 7.25 -6.81
C ILE A 107 -4.04 8.23 -7.40
N LYS A 108 -3.59 9.32 -8.03
CA LYS A 108 -4.48 10.29 -8.69
C LYS A 108 -5.32 9.65 -9.79
N ASN A 109 -4.71 8.81 -10.63
CA ASN A 109 -5.41 8.09 -11.70
C ASN A 109 -6.45 7.11 -11.15
N GLY A 110 -6.13 6.42 -10.05
CA GLY A 110 -7.07 5.53 -9.36
C GLY A 110 -8.31 6.28 -8.88
N ILE A 111 -8.12 7.43 -8.23
CA ILE A 111 -9.22 8.30 -7.77
C ILE A 111 -10.07 8.77 -8.96
N ALA A 112 -9.45 9.26 -10.03
CA ALA A 112 -10.16 9.75 -11.22
C ALA A 112 -11.00 8.64 -11.90
N THR A 113 -10.49 7.40 -11.91
CA THR A 113 -11.20 6.26 -12.51
C THR A 113 -12.44 5.88 -11.70
N CYS A 114 -12.38 5.94 -10.36
CA CYS A 114 -13.54 5.71 -9.50
C CYS A 114 -14.68 6.72 -9.73
N HIS A 115 -14.38 7.93 -10.20
CA HIS A 115 -15.39 8.94 -10.51
C HIS A 115 -16.10 8.72 -11.86
N HIS A 116 -15.55 7.90 -12.77
CA HIS A 116 -16.08 7.72 -14.13
C HIS A 116 -16.89 6.42 -14.31
N VAL A 117 -16.93 5.51 -13.34
CA VAL A 117 -17.71 4.25 -13.48
C VAL A 117 -19.21 4.57 -13.30
N PRO A 118 -20.05 4.49 -14.35
CA PRO A 118 -21.49 4.38 -14.13
C PRO A 118 -21.74 2.98 -13.57
N SER A 119 -22.62 2.85 -12.58
CA SER A 119 -22.96 1.62 -11.84
C SER A 119 -23.56 0.48 -12.69
N GLN A 120 -22.92 0.05 -13.77
CA GLN A 120 -23.48 -0.94 -14.68
C GLN A 120 -22.53 -2.11 -14.94
N ASN A 121 -22.99 -3.26 -14.43
CA ASN A 121 -22.56 -4.63 -14.66
C ASN A 121 -21.31 -5.10 -13.88
N LEU A 122 -21.43 -5.15 -12.55
CA LEU A 122 -20.83 -6.25 -11.80
C LEU A 122 -21.67 -7.50 -12.10
N MET A 123 -21.06 -8.60 -12.56
CA MET A 123 -21.67 -9.92 -12.41
C MET A 123 -22.00 -10.08 -10.93
N GLU A 124 -23.28 -10.26 -10.61
CA GLU A 124 -23.75 -10.61 -9.26
C GLU A 124 -23.03 -11.89 -8.85
N MET A 125 -22.02 -11.73 -8.00
CA MET A 125 -21.49 -12.79 -7.19
C MET A 125 -22.50 -12.99 -6.07
N ASP A 126 -22.99 -14.21 -5.89
CA ASP A 126 -23.98 -14.54 -4.86
C ASP A 126 -23.40 -14.17 -3.48
N ILE A 127 -23.85 -13.04 -2.94
CA ILE A 127 -23.44 -12.51 -1.64
C ILE A 127 -24.13 -13.38 -0.58
N SER A 128 -23.57 -14.55 -0.32
CA SER A 128 -23.93 -15.35 0.84
C SER A 128 -23.45 -14.63 2.10
N ASN A 129 -24.32 -13.76 2.63
CA ASN A 129 -24.36 -13.24 4.01
C ASN A 129 -22.98 -13.01 4.67
N ASP A 130 -22.31 -11.91 4.33
CA ASP A 130 -21.05 -11.48 4.96
C ASP A 130 -21.24 -10.77 6.32
N GLY A 131 -22.47 -10.73 6.83
CA GLY A 131 -22.79 -10.26 8.18
C GLY A 131 -22.63 -8.74 8.38
N PHE A 132 -22.55 -7.97 7.29
CA PHE A 132 -22.55 -6.52 7.37
C PHE A 132 -23.97 -5.97 7.20
N ASP A 133 -24.52 -5.46 8.30
CA ASP A 133 -25.83 -4.81 8.33
C ASP A 133 -25.67 -3.31 8.12
N PHE A 134 -25.70 -2.88 6.86
CA PHE A 134 -25.70 -1.46 6.51
C PHE A 134 -27.13 -0.91 6.54
N GLU A 135 -27.78 -0.93 7.71
CA GLU A 135 -29.08 -0.27 7.89
C GLU A 135 -28.92 1.24 7.69
N ASN A 136 -29.66 1.79 6.73
CA ASN A 136 -30.22 3.13 6.90
C ASN A 136 -31.56 3.21 6.16
N GLU A 137 -32.60 2.68 6.79
CA GLU A 137 -33.97 3.01 6.44
C GLU A 137 -34.24 4.48 6.78
N ASN A 138 -34.41 5.30 5.76
CA ASN A 138 -35.45 6.32 5.78
C ASN A 138 -35.82 6.66 4.34
N GLU A 139 -36.86 5.99 3.86
CA GLU A 139 -37.64 6.47 2.73
C GLU A 139 -38.24 7.83 3.09
N GLY A 140 -37.76 8.85 2.39
CA GLY A 140 -38.40 10.15 2.29
C GLY A 140 -37.99 10.74 0.96
N GLU A 141 -38.87 10.62 -0.04
CA GLU A 141 -38.72 11.32 -1.31
C GLU A 141 -38.45 12.81 -1.06
N SER A 142 -37.24 13.28 -1.34
CA SER A 142 -37.00 14.69 -1.63
C SER A 142 -35.76 14.84 -2.49
N ASN A 143 -36.00 15.29 -3.74
CA ASN A 143 -35.10 15.97 -4.66
C ASN A 143 -33.64 16.06 -4.25
N ILE A 144 -32.74 15.46 -5.07
CA ILE A 144 -31.32 15.78 -5.03
C ILE A 144 -31.15 17.25 -5.42
N GLN A 145 -31.08 18.12 -4.41
CA GLN A 145 -30.49 19.44 -4.54
C GLN A 145 -28.97 19.28 -4.51
N THR A 146 -28.36 19.65 -5.63
CA THR A 146 -26.95 19.96 -5.82
C THR A 146 -26.38 20.75 -4.63
N LEU A 147 -25.50 20.14 -3.84
CA LEU A 147 -24.41 20.86 -3.17
C LEU A 147 -23.21 20.80 -4.12
N GLY A 148 -22.75 21.87 -4.77
CA GLY A 148 -22.54 23.19 -4.18
C GLY A 148 -21.28 23.19 -3.32
N ILE A 149 -20.19 22.57 -3.78
CA ILE A 149 -18.88 22.74 -3.15
C ILE A 149 -18.23 23.97 -3.79
N THR A 150 -18.49 25.11 -3.18
CA THR A 150 -17.71 26.34 -3.34
C THR A 150 -16.29 26.14 -2.81
N GLU A 151 -15.35 26.79 -3.49
CA GLU A 151 -13.93 26.90 -3.16
C GLU A 151 -13.68 27.18 -1.67
N CYS A 152 -12.66 26.54 -1.12
CA CYS A 152 -11.91 27.11 0.00
C CYS A 152 -10.43 26.77 -0.18
N GLU A 153 -9.68 27.78 -0.61
CA GLU A 153 -8.24 27.90 -0.48
C GLU A 153 -7.82 27.62 0.96
N ILE A 154 -6.76 26.83 1.14
CA ILE A 154 -5.90 26.96 2.32
C ILE A 154 -4.45 26.94 1.85
N GLU A 155 -3.91 28.15 1.72
CA GLU A 155 -2.48 28.45 1.69
C GLU A 155 -1.80 27.99 2.99
N PHE A 156 -0.54 27.58 2.86
CA PHE A 156 0.36 27.37 3.99
C PHE A 156 1.01 28.70 4.39
N GLN A 157 0.56 29.29 5.51
CA GLN A 157 1.41 29.88 6.56
C GLN A 157 0.59 30.31 7.78
#